data_AF-A0A0N0E145-F1
#
_entry.id   AF-A0A0N0E145-F1
#
_cell.length_a   1.000
_cell.length_b   1.000
_cell.length_c   1.000
_cell.angle_alpha   90.00
_cell.angle_beta   90.00
_cell.angle_gamma   90.00
#
_symmetry.space_group_name_H-M   'P 1'
#
loop_
_entity.id
_entity.type
_entity.pdbx_description
1 polymer ?
#
loop_
_entity_poly.entity_id
_entity_poly.type
_entity_poly.pdbx_seq_one_letter_code
_entity_poly.pdbx_strand_id
1 'polypeptide(L)' 'MSRILKHPDQVALATEHRDLLPPETAISDALSNIEPPAERIRPWSATEARLTFHQRLMDQLAIEHRRKAA' A
#
# COMPACT_ATOMS: atom_id res chain seq x y z
N MET A 1 -8.67 -14.21 -13.40
CA MET A 1 -9.03 -13.33 -12.27
C MET A 1 -7.90 -13.32 -11.25
N SER A 2 -7.01 -12.32 -11.33
CA SER A 2 -5.80 -12.20 -10.48
C SER A 2 -6.17 -12.07 -9.00
N ARG A 3 -6.11 -13.20 -8.27
CA ARG A 3 -6.34 -13.28 -6.82
C ARG A 3 -5.14 -12.72 -6.03
N ILE A 4 -3.99 -12.58 -6.67
CA ILE A 4 -2.71 -12.21 -6.05
C ILE A 4 -2.62 -10.72 -5.73
N LEU A 5 -3.21 -9.81 -6.54
CA LEU A 5 -3.16 -8.36 -6.28
C LEU A 5 -4.16 -7.92 -5.21
N LYS A 6 -5.32 -8.58 -5.11
CA LYS A 6 -6.37 -8.18 -4.17
C LYS A 6 -5.98 -8.37 -2.70
N HIS A 7 -5.23 -9.42 -2.41
CA HIS A 7 -4.83 -9.74 -1.04
C HIS A 7 -3.83 -8.73 -0.42
N PRO A 8 -2.70 -8.38 -1.06
CA PRO A 8 -1.77 -7.39 -0.52
C PRO A 8 -2.40 -6.00 -0.38
N ASP A 9 -3.27 -5.60 -1.32
CA ASP A 9 -3.99 -4.32 -1.21
C ASP A 9 -4.95 -4.31 -0.01
N GLN A 10 -5.65 -5.42 0.25
CA GLN A 10 -6.52 -5.55 1.43
C GLN A 10 -5.73 -5.54 2.74
N VAL A 11 -4.56 -6.20 2.79
CA VAL A 11 -3.67 -6.16 3.95
C VAL A 11 -3.17 -4.73 4.18
N ALA A 12 -2.79 -4.01 3.13
CA ALA A 12 -2.38 -2.61 3.24
C ALA A 12 -3.52 -1.74 3.78
N LEU A 13 -4.73 -1.85 3.23
CA LEU A 13 -5.90 -1.10 3.69
C LEU A 13 -6.27 -1.41 5.15
N ALA A 14 -6.21 -2.68 5.56
CA ALA A 14 -6.47 -3.06 6.95
C ALA A 14 -5.38 -2.50 7.90
N THR A 15 -4.13 -2.44 7.44
CA THR A 15 -3.02 -1.82 8.18
C THR A 15 -3.21 -0.30 8.31
N GLU A 16 -3.57 0.38 7.22
CA GLU A 16 -3.87 1.81 7.21
C GLU A 16 -5.05 2.15 8.12
N HIS A 17 -6.11 1.34 8.10
CA HIS A 17 -7.27 1.52 8.98
C HIS A 17 -6.85 1.48 10.46
N ARG A 18 -6.07 0.47 10.86
CA ARG A 18 -5.58 0.34 12.24
C ARG A 18 -4.67 1.48 12.67
N ASP A 19 -3.74 1.89 11.80
CA ASP A 19 -2.62 2.75 12.21
C ASP A 19 -2.87 4.24 11.97
N LEU A 20 -3.67 4.59 10.96
CA LEU A 20 -3.81 5.97 10.50
C LEU A 20 -5.19 6.56 10.73
N LEU A 21 -6.23 5.73 10.87
CA LEU A 21 -7.60 6.22 11.09
C LEU A 21 -7.91 6.37 12.58
N PRO A 22 -8.87 7.25 12.94
CA PRO A 22 -9.37 7.34 14.30
C PRO A 22 -9.95 6.00 14.79
N PRO A 23 -9.79 5.64 16.08
CA PRO A 23 -10.25 4.35 16.62
C PRO A 23 -11.74 4.06 16.45
N GLU A 24 -12.57 5.08 16.39
CA GLU A 24 -14.02 4.98 16.18
C GLU A 24 -14.42 4.69 14.71
N THR A 25 -13.44 4.69 13.79
CA THR A 25 -13.71 4.43 12.38
C THR A 25 -14.16 2.99 12.18
N ALA A 26 -15.38 2.79 11.71
CA ALA A 26 -15.90 1.46 11.41
C ALA A 26 -15.00 0.74 10.38
N ILE A 27 -14.69 -0.52 10.63
CA ILE A 27 -14.01 -1.37 9.66
C ILE A 27 -15.02 -1.84 8.60
N SER A 28 -14.61 -1.83 7.34
CA SER A 28 -15.43 -2.38 6.24
C SER A 28 -15.53 -3.90 6.35
N ASP A 29 -16.70 -4.47 6.05
CA ASP A 29 -16.92 -5.93 6.04
C ASP A 29 -15.89 -6.67 5.19
N ALA A 30 -15.41 -6.05 4.10
CA ALA A 30 -14.40 -6.61 3.20
C ALA A 30 -13.01 -6.77 3.86
N LEU A 31 -12.76 -6.10 4.98
CA LEU A 31 -11.51 -6.12 5.73
C LEU A 31 -11.66 -6.82 7.10
N SER A 32 -12.88 -7.18 7.52
CA SER A 32 -13.19 -7.76 8.84
C SER A 32 -12.37 -9.00 9.22
N ASN A 33 -11.96 -9.80 8.23
CA ASN A 33 -11.18 -11.03 8.42
C ASN A 33 -9.71 -10.88 8.00
N ILE A 34 -9.24 -9.67 7.73
CA ILE A 34 -7.85 -9.41 7.34
C ILE A 34 -7.10 -8.94 8.58
N GLU A 35 -6.10 -9.71 8.98
CA GLU A 35 -5.23 -9.37 10.11
C GLU A 35 -4.05 -8.51 9.63
N PRO A 36 -3.92 -7.25 10.11
CA PRO A 36 -2.78 -6.41 9.78
C PRO A 36 -1.49 -6.97 10.41
N PRO A 37 -0.32 -6.81 9.77
CA PRO A 37 0.97 -7.17 10.36
C PRO A 37 1.19 -6.45 11.70
N ALA A 38 1.85 -7.09 12.66
CA ALA A 38 2.05 -6.52 14.00
C ALA A 38 2.85 -5.19 14.00
N GLU A 39 3.71 -4.98 13.01
CA GLU A 39 4.45 -3.73 12.84
C GLU A 39 3.50 -2.57 12.50
N ARG A 40 3.72 -1.40 13.12
CA ARG A 40 2.94 -0.19 12.86
C ARG A 40 3.59 0.66 11.79
N ILE A 41 2.76 1.18 10.88
CA ILE A 41 3.23 2.18 9.91
C ILE A 41 3.17 3.59 10.50
N ARG A 42 4.12 4.43 10.08
CA ARG A 42 4.11 5.86 10.36
C ARG A 42 3.47 6.60 9.18
N PRO A 43 2.59 7.60 9.41
CA PRO A 43 2.15 8.49 8.35
C PRO A 43 3.34 9.28 7.77
N TRP A 44 3.46 9.27 6.44
CA TRP A 44 4.38 10.16 5.75
C TRP A 44 3.84 11.59 5.72
N SER A 45 4.75 12.57 5.79
CA SER A 45 4.41 13.93 5.36
C SER A 45 4.10 13.94 3.86
N ALA A 46 3.35 14.94 3.40
CA ALA A 46 3.02 15.09 1.99
C ALA A 46 4.27 15.13 1.09
N THR A 47 5.35 15.77 1.56
CA THR A 47 6.64 15.85 0.84
C THR A 47 7.31 14.47 0.73
N GLU A 48 7.40 13.73 1.84
CA GLU A 48 7.97 12.38 1.85
C GLU A 48 7.19 11.44 0.93
N ALA A 49 5.86 11.49 0.98
CA ALA A 49 5.00 10.67 0.14
C ALA A 49 5.22 10.98 -1.35
N ARG A 50 5.25 12.27 -1.72
CA ARG A 50 5.48 12.71 -3.10
C ARG A 50 6.83 12.22 -3.63
N LEU A 51 7.91 12.44 -2.88
CA LEU A 51 9.26 12.07 -3.30
C LEU A 51 9.40 10.54 -3.44
N THR A 52 8.89 9.80 -2.45
CA THR A 52 8.97 8.34 -2.45
C THR A 52 8.17 7.73 -3.59
N PHE A 53 6.95 8.22 -3.84
CA PHE A 53 6.14 7.77 -4.97
C PHE A 53 6.84 8.06 -6.31
N HIS A 54 7.35 9.28 -6.49
CA HIS A 54 8.02 9.67 -7.73
C HIS A 54 9.25 8.80 -8.01
N GLN A 55 10.09 8.56 -7.00
CA GLN A 55 11.26 7.71 -7.15
C GLN A 55 10.88 6.28 -7.56
N ARG A 56 9.93 5.67 -6.85
CA ARG A 56 9.46 4.30 -7.16
C ARG A 56 8.88 4.20 -8.57
N LEU A 57 8.13 5.22 -9.00
CA LEU A 57 7.59 5.27 -10.35
C LEU A 57 8.70 5.29 -11.40
N MET A 58 9.71 6.14 -11.23
CA MET A 58 10.84 6.23 -12.17
C MET A 58 11.66 4.92 -12.20
N ASP A 59 11.86 4.29 -11.04
CA ASP A 59 12.54 2.99 -10.94
C ASP A 59 11.78 1.90 -11.72
N GLN A 60 10.46 1.84 -11.58
CA GLN A 60 9.61 0.90 -12.32
C GLN A 60 9.66 1.15 -13.83
N LEU A 61 9.56 2.40 -14.27
CA LEU A 61 9.65 2.75 -15.69
C LEU A 61 11.01 2.36 -16.27
N ALA A 62 12.11 2.58 -15.54
CA ALA A 62 13.44 2.17 -15.98
C ALA A 62 13.55 0.65 -16.16
N ILE A 63 12.95 -0.15 -15.26
CA ILE A 63 12.90 -1.61 -15.38
C ILE A 63 12.11 -2.02 -16.64
N GLU A 64 10.93 -1.43 -16.84
CA GLU A 64 10.08 -1.75 -18.00
C GLU A 64 10.72 -1.36 -19.33
N HIS A 65 11.43 -0.23 -19.39
CA HIS A 65 12.20 0.16 -20.58
C HIS A 65 13.29 -0.85 -20.91
N ARG A 66 14.04 -1.34 -19.91
CA ARG A 66 15.07 -2.37 -20.13
C ARG A 66 14.46 -3.68 -20.61
N ARG A 67 13.32 -4.10 -20.05
CA ARG A 67 12.60 -5.32 -20.46
C ARG A 67 12.15 -5.28 -21.92
N LYS A 68 11.73 -4.12 -22.42
CA LYS A 68 11.29 -3.95 -23.82
C LYS A 68 12.42 -3.83 -24.83
N ALA A 69 13.64 -3.56 -24.38
CA ALA A 69 14.81 -3.41 -25.25
C ALA A 69 15.63 -4.70 -25.42
N ALA A 70 15.29 -5.77 -24.68
CA ALA A 70 15.89 -7.10 -24.76
C ALA A 70 15.01 -8.06 -25.57
#